data_AF-A0A4W6FPN5-F1
#
_entry.id   AF-A0A4W6FPN5-F1
#
_cell.length_a   1.000
_cell.length_b   1.000
_cell.length_c   1.000
_cell.angle_alpha   90.00
_cell.angle_beta   90.00
_cell.angle_gamma   90.00
#
_symmetry.space_group_name_H-M   'P 1'
#
loop_
_entity.id
_entity.type
_entity.pdbx_description
1 polymer ?
#
loop_
_entity_poly.entity_id
_entity_poly.type
_entity_poly.pdbx_seq_one_letter_code
_entity_poly.pdbx_strand_id
1 'polypeptide(L)'
;MKPLGITVVLVGLLVGVWAQINVLRPMCDSPEAEEAAMVAQDYLNAQHTHGYKYALNRIEDIKIITMPTGDNTYVLEIDLLETDCHVLDPTPVANCTVRPKVLTAVEGDCDVVLKKVGGALTVTEFKCKTEESTEDFCLGCPTLLPLNDTRALDFVHASLATFNNNTVNVTYTILEVGRMSTQIVSGGPVYLAEYVVVEANCTDGACVPLNDPIAEHGICTAKGFTAAHSVNCKMFPILVKILCFTSPNHHQKL
;
A
#
# COMPACT_ATOMS: atom_id res chain seq x y z
N MET A 1 -15.51 -84.58 -32.61
CA MET A 1 -15.65 -83.80 -31.35
C MET A 1 -14.32 -83.11 -31.05
N LYS A 2 -14.28 -81.78 -31.17
CA LYS A 2 -13.28 -80.88 -30.55
C LYS A 2 -14.02 -79.57 -30.27
N PRO A 3 -14.11 -79.08 -29.03
CA PRO A 3 -14.74 -77.79 -28.77
C PRO A 3 -13.71 -76.69 -29.03
N LEU A 4 -14.07 -75.70 -29.85
CA LEU A 4 -13.27 -74.49 -30.04
C LEU A 4 -13.72 -73.50 -28.96
N GLY A 5 -12.86 -73.26 -27.96
CA GLY A 5 -13.11 -72.32 -26.88
C GLY A 5 -13.00 -70.88 -27.38
N ILE A 6 -14.04 -70.08 -27.15
CA ILE A 6 -14.06 -68.64 -27.44
C ILE A 6 -13.61 -67.91 -26.18
N THR A 7 -12.43 -67.31 -26.21
CA THR A 7 -11.94 -66.40 -25.16
C THR A 7 -12.56 -65.02 -25.36
N VAL A 8 -13.46 -64.64 -24.45
CA VAL A 8 -14.01 -63.28 -24.36
C VAL A 8 -13.03 -62.41 -23.58
N VAL A 9 -12.37 -61.47 -24.24
CA VAL A 9 -11.52 -60.46 -23.60
C VAL A 9 -12.41 -59.29 -23.18
N LEU A 10 -12.74 -59.22 -21.90
CA LEU A 10 -13.37 -58.05 -21.29
C LEU A 10 -12.32 -56.94 -21.16
N VAL A 11 -12.34 -55.99 -22.09
CA VAL A 11 -11.57 -54.75 -21.98
C VAL A 11 -12.26 -53.88 -20.91
N GLY A 12 -11.72 -53.89 -19.71
CA GLY A 12 -12.14 -52.99 -18.64
C GLY A 12 -11.89 -51.54 -19.05
N LEU A 13 -12.95 -50.75 -19.19
CA LEU A 13 -12.83 -49.29 -19.27
C LEU A 13 -12.32 -48.78 -17.92
N LEU A 14 -11.04 -48.40 -17.86
CA LEU A 14 -10.52 -47.52 -16.83
C LEU A 14 -11.11 -46.13 -17.09
N VAL A 15 -12.28 -45.86 -16.52
CA VAL A 15 -12.83 -44.50 -16.46
C VAL A 15 -11.99 -43.75 -15.42
N GLY A 16 -10.94 -43.07 -15.87
CA GLY A 16 -10.24 -42.11 -15.03
C GLY A 16 -11.24 -41.04 -14.59
N VAL A 17 -11.49 -40.94 -13.29
CA VAL A 17 -12.27 -39.83 -12.73
C VAL A 17 -11.40 -38.59 -12.84
N TRP A 18 -11.60 -37.80 -13.89
CA TRP A 18 -11.03 -36.46 -13.95
C TRP A 18 -11.73 -35.63 -12.89
N ALA A 19 -11.02 -35.27 -11.82
CA ALA A 19 -11.51 -34.31 -10.85
C ALA A 19 -11.76 -32.98 -11.59
N GLN A 20 -13.04 -32.62 -11.75
CA GLN A 20 -13.43 -31.37 -12.42
C GLN A 20 -13.07 -30.21 -11.49
N ILE A 21 -12.17 -29.33 -11.93
CA ILE A 21 -11.92 -28.06 -11.26
C ILE A 21 -13.06 -27.14 -11.65
N ASN A 22 -13.89 -26.74 -10.67
CA ASN A 22 -14.97 -25.79 -10.90
C ASN A 22 -14.41 -24.37 -10.81
N VAL A 23 -14.60 -23.60 -11.89
CA VAL A 23 -14.21 -22.19 -11.95
C VAL A 23 -15.48 -21.36 -12.11
N LEU A 24 -15.75 -20.50 -11.13
CA LEU A 24 -16.82 -19.51 -11.16
C LEU A 24 -16.21 -18.13 -11.42
N ARG A 25 -16.89 -17.33 -12.24
CA ARG A 25 -16.56 -15.92 -12.49
C ARG A 25 -17.74 -15.04 -12.09
N PRO A 26 -17.75 -14.51 -10.85
CA PRO A 26 -18.74 -13.53 -10.43
C PRO A 26 -18.68 -12.24 -11.26
N MET A 27 -19.72 -11.41 -11.15
CA MET A 27 -19.65 -10.03 -11.63
C MET A 27 -18.77 -9.19 -10.70
N CYS A 28 -18.06 -8.20 -11.23
CA CYS A 28 -17.14 -7.36 -10.47
C CYS A 28 -17.85 -6.47 -9.42
N ASP A 29 -19.13 -6.16 -9.62
CA ASP A 29 -20.00 -5.44 -8.68
C ASP A 29 -20.76 -6.38 -7.72
N SER A 30 -20.44 -7.67 -7.72
CA SER A 30 -21.06 -8.61 -6.79
C SER A 30 -20.53 -8.41 -5.37
N PRO A 31 -21.35 -8.62 -4.32
CA PRO A 31 -20.89 -8.47 -2.93
C PRO A 31 -19.67 -9.32 -2.57
N GLU A 32 -19.55 -10.52 -3.15
CA GLU A 32 -18.39 -11.42 -2.94
C GLU A 32 -17.10 -10.83 -3.56
N ALA A 33 -17.22 -10.16 -4.71
CA ALA A 33 -16.09 -9.49 -5.37
C ALA A 33 -15.66 -8.23 -4.59
N GLU A 34 -16.62 -7.41 -4.17
CA GLU A 34 -16.35 -6.22 -3.34
C GLU A 34 -15.71 -6.60 -2.00
N GLU A 35 -16.20 -7.64 -1.32
CA GLU A 35 -15.60 -8.14 -0.07
C GLU A 35 -14.14 -8.56 -0.29
N ALA A 36 -13.87 -9.36 -1.32
CA ALA A 36 -12.53 -9.81 -1.65
C ALA A 36 -11.59 -8.64 -1.98
N ALA A 37 -12.06 -7.63 -2.71
CA ALA A 37 -11.29 -6.46 -3.08
C ALA A 37 -10.97 -5.56 -1.88
N MET A 38 -11.93 -5.38 -0.96
CA MET A 38 -11.68 -4.64 0.28
C MET A 38 -10.65 -5.34 1.17
N VAL A 39 -10.76 -6.66 1.33
CA VAL A 39 -9.76 -7.47 2.07
C VAL A 39 -8.37 -7.37 1.42
N ALA A 40 -8.31 -7.42 0.08
CA ALA A 40 -7.07 -7.25 -0.66
C ALA A 40 -6.46 -5.86 -0.45
N GLN A 41 -7.23 -4.78 -0.61
CA GLN A 41 -6.78 -3.40 -0.37
C GLN A 41 -6.21 -3.23 1.03
N ASP A 42 -6.94 -3.69 2.05
CA ASP A 42 -6.52 -3.53 3.45
C ASP A 42 -5.24 -4.32 3.75
N TYR A 43 -5.14 -5.55 3.22
CA TYR A 43 -3.94 -6.36 3.36
C TYR A 43 -2.73 -5.71 2.68
N LEU A 44 -2.88 -5.25 1.44
CA LEU A 44 -1.80 -4.62 0.67
C LEU A 44 -1.28 -3.37 1.39
N ASN A 45 -2.17 -2.48 1.82
CA ASN A 45 -1.79 -1.30 2.60
C ASN A 45 -1.09 -1.65 3.92
N ALA A 46 -1.44 -2.77 4.56
CA ALA A 46 -0.80 -3.22 5.78
C ALA A 46 0.60 -3.83 5.58
N GLN A 47 0.96 -4.21 4.33
CA GLN A 47 2.30 -4.72 4.02
C GLN A 47 3.34 -3.61 3.79
N HIS A 48 2.90 -2.40 3.47
CA HIS A 48 3.80 -1.32 3.10
C HIS A 48 4.38 -0.64 4.34
N THR A 49 5.71 -0.52 4.41
CA THR A 49 6.41 0.24 5.47
C THR A 49 6.88 1.62 5.01
N HIS A 50 6.68 1.95 3.74
CA HIS A 50 7.10 3.20 3.11
C HIS A 50 6.07 3.62 2.05
N GLY A 51 6.14 4.88 1.61
CA GLY A 51 5.23 5.44 0.61
C GLY A 51 3.80 5.65 1.09
N TYR A 52 2.85 5.61 0.15
CA TYR A 52 1.48 6.06 0.37
C TYR A 52 0.49 4.90 0.39
N LYS A 53 -0.65 5.14 1.03
CA LYS A 53 -1.78 4.22 0.99
C LYS A 53 -2.45 4.26 -0.37
N TYR A 54 -3.05 3.15 -0.74
CA TYR A 54 -3.73 2.92 -2.00
C TYR A 54 -5.22 2.64 -1.76
N ALA A 55 -6.08 3.34 -2.49
CA ALA A 55 -7.52 3.13 -2.48
C ALA A 55 -7.95 2.28 -3.68
N LEU A 56 -8.93 1.40 -3.50
CA LEU A 56 -9.51 0.58 -4.56
C LEU A 56 -10.18 1.47 -5.61
N ASN A 57 -9.80 1.26 -6.87
CA ASN A 57 -10.36 1.95 -8.02
C ASN A 57 -11.41 1.11 -8.73
N ARG A 58 -10.99 -0.11 -9.10
CA ARG A 58 -11.73 -0.99 -9.99
C ARG A 58 -11.35 -2.43 -9.74
N ILE A 59 -12.34 -3.32 -9.87
CA ILE A 59 -12.15 -4.76 -9.91
C ILE A 59 -12.20 -5.16 -11.39
N GLU A 60 -11.09 -5.68 -11.91
CA GLU A 60 -10.93 -6.04 -13.32
C GLU A 60 -11.44 -7.46 -13.60
N ASP A 61 -11.03 -8.43 -12.78
CA ASP A 61 -11.45 -9.83 -12.91
C ASP A 61 -11.48 -10.50 -11.54
N ILE A 62 -12.38 -11.48 -11.39
CA ILE A 62 -12.43 -12.36 -10.22
C ILE A 62 -12.75 -13.78 -10.66
N LYS A 63 -11.91 -14.73 -10.23
CA LYS A 63 -12.10 -16.17 -10.45
C LYS A 63 -12.13 -16.88 -9.11
N ILE A 64 -13.17 -17.66 -8.89
CA ILE A 64 -13.27 -18.55 -7.73
C ILE A 64 -13.03 -19.97 -8.22
N ILE A 65 -11.93 -20.55 -7.77
CA ILE A 65 -11.50 -21.91 -8.10
C ILE A 65 -11.82 -22.78 -6.89
N THR A 66 -12.80 -23.68 -7.05
CA THR A 66 -13.14 -24.66 -6.01
C THR A 66 -12.32 -25.92 -6.21
N MET A 67 -11.45 -26.22 -5.25
CA MET A 67 -10.66 -27.46 -5.23
C MET A 67 -11.56 -28.67 -4.93
N PRO A 68 -11.14 -29.90 -5.30
CA PRO A 68 -11.90 -31.11 -4.98
C PRO A 68 -12.13 -31.35 -3.49
N THR A 69 -11.30 -30.75 -2.63
CA THR A 69 -11.46 -30.75 -1.17
C THR A 69 -12.62 -29.89 -0.67
N GLY A 70 -13.21 -29.07 -1.55
CA GLY A 70 -14.23 -28.07 -1.24
C GLY A 70 -13.67 -26.67 -0.93
N ASP A 71 -12.35 -26.52 -0.91
CA ASP A 71 -11.70 -25.24 -0.60
C ASP A 71 -11.77 -24.28 -1.79
N ASN A 72 -12.12 -23.01 -1.53
CA ASN A 72 -12.17 -21.97 -2.53
C ASN A 72 -10.90 -21.12 -2.53
N THR A 73 -10.32 -20.95 -3.71
CA THR A 73 -9.24 -19.98 -4.00
C THR A 73 -9.79 -18.88 -4.89
N TYR A 74 -9.59 -17.64 -4.49
CA TYR A 74 -10.03 -16.45 -5.20
C TYR A 74 -8.81 -15.86 -5.89
N VAL A 75 -8.87 -15.66 -7.20
CA VAL A 75 -7.86 -14.96 -7.98
C VAL A 75 -8.49 -13.65 -8.44
N LEU A 76 -7.98 -12.55 -7.92
CA LEU A 76 -8.54 -11.21 -8.04
C LEU A 76 -7.53 -10.32 -8.76
N GLU A 77 -8.01 -9.53 -9.72
CA GLU A 77 -7.25 -8.49 -10.41
C GLU A 77 -7.92 -7.15 -10.06
N ILE A 78 -7.17 -6.24 -9.44
CA ILE A 78 -7.68 -4.93 -9.00
C ILE A 78 -6.74 -3.80 -9.39
N ASP A 79 -7.35 -2.68 -9.73
CA ASP A 79 -6.68 -1.39 -9.85
C ASP A 79 -6.78 -0.63 -8.54
N LEU A 80 -5.67 -0.02 -8.15
CA LEU A 80 -5.53 0.82 -6.98
C LEU A 80 -5.05 2.22 -7.37
N LEU A 81 -5.48 3.24 -6.65
CA LEU A 81 -5.00 4.62 -6.80
C LEU A 81 -4.25 5.06 -5.54
N GLU A 82 -3.05 5.61 -5.73
CA GLU A 82 -2.27 6.23 -4.67
C GLU A 82 -3.03 7.41 -4.05
N THR A 83 -2.98 7.51 -2.73
CA THR A 83 -3.60 8.59 -1.94
C THR A 83 -2.55 9.58 -1.42
N ASP A 84 -3.02 10.66 -0.80
CA ASP A 84 -2.17 11.64 -0.09
C ASP A 84 -1.74 11.19 1.32
N CYS A 85 -2.28 10.09 1.83
CA CYS A 85 -1.89 9.53 3.12
C CYS A 85 -0.63 8.69 3.00
N HIS A 86 0.41 9.05 3.74
CA HIS A 86 1.53 8.15 3.99
C HIS A 86 1.07 6.90 4.76
N VAL A 87 1.76 5.76 4.61
CA VAL A 87 1.42 4.53 5.34
C VAL A 87 1.50 4.67 6.86
N LEU A 88 2.30 5.62 7.35
CA LEU A 88 2.41 5.98 8.76
C LEU A 88 1.30 6.94 9.25
N ASP A 89 0.53 7.55 8.35
CA ASP A 89 -0.63 8.36 8.73
C ASP A 89 -1.72 7.43 9.27
N PRO A 90 -2.25 7.61 10.50
CA PRO A 90 -3.28 6.73 11.06
C PRO A 90 -4.66 6.90 10.41
N THR A 91 -4.84 7.90 9.55
CA THR A 91 -6.09 8.13 8.82
C THR A 91 -6.49 6.88 8.04
N PRO A 92 -7.71 6.32 8.24
CA PRO A 92 -8.18 5.18 7.45
C PRO A 92 -8.17 5.50 5.95
N VAL A 93 -7.85 4.52 5.11
CA VAL A 93 -7.74 4.70 3.65
C VAL A 93 -9.00 5.29 3.01
N ALA A 94 -10.19 4.94 3.53
CA ALA A 94 -11.47 5.49 3.08
C ALA A 94 -11.60 7.02 3.28
N ASN A 95 -10.79 7.61 4.15
CA ASN A 95 -10.75 9.04 4.44
C ASN A 95 -9.51 9.74 3.84
N CYS A 96 -8.69 9.01 3.08
CA CYS A 96 -7.54 9.56 2.39
C CYS A 96 -7.95 10.06 1.00
N THR A 97 -7.40 11.20 0.57
CA THR A 97 -7.77 11.75 -0.74
C THR A 97 -6.97 11.05 -1.81
N VAL A 98 -7.64 10.53 -2.83
CA VAL A 98 -6.98 10.00 -4.02
C VAL A 98 -6.26 11.11 -4.76
N ARG A 99 -5.00 10.89 -5.13
CA ARG A 99 -4.19 11.89 -5.84
C ARG A 99 -4.69 12.04 -7.28
N PRO A 100 -5.01 13.27 -7.74
CA PRO A 100 -5.48 13.47 -9.11
C PRO A 100 -4.32 13.42 -10.11
N LYS A 101 -4.60 13.03 -11.37
CA LYS A 101 -3.61 12.92 -12.46
C LYS A 101 -2.84 14.21 -12.74
N VAL A 102 -3.49 15.36 -12.53
CA VAL A 102 -2.90 16.72 -12.62
C VAL A 102 -1.73 16.93 -11.63
N LEU A 103 -1.68 16.14 -10.55
CA LEU A 103 -0.63 16.13 -9.54
C LEU A 103 0.22 14.85 -9.64
N THR A 104 0.33 14.24 -10.82
CA THR A 104 1.11 13.01 -11.07
C THR A 104 0.62 11.83 -10.23
N ALA A 105 -0.55 11.29 -10.57
CA ALA A 105 -1.09 10.14 -9.85
C ALA A 105 -0.20 8.90 -10.05
N VAL A 106 -0.24 7.96 -9.11
CA VAL A 106 0.35 6.63 -9.26
C VAL A 106 -0.78 5.61 -9.18
N GLU A 107 -0.88 4.76 -10.18
CA GLU A 107 -1.88 3.70 -10.26
C GLU A 107 -1.17 2.35 -10.05
N GLY A 108 -1.82 1.44 -9.32
CA GLY A 108 -1.31 0.10 -9.04
C GLY A 108 -2.21 -0.95 -9.66
N ASP A 109 -1.66 -1.78 -10.51
CA ASP A 109 -2.30 -2.97 -11.07
C ASP A 109 -1.84 -4.18 -10.25
N CYS A 110 -2.78 -4.86 -9.57
CA CYS A 110 -2.50 -5.91 -8.60
C CYS A 110 -3.24 -7.21 -8.90
N ASP A 111 -2.46 -8.30 -9.05
CA ASP A 111 -2.93 -9.68 -8.96
C ASP A 111 -2.89 -10.14 -7.48
N VAL A 112 -4.02 -10.60 -6.95
CA VAL A 112 -4.15 -11.02 -5.55
C VAL A 112 -4.81 -12.40 -5.46
N VAL A 113 -4.22 -13.29 -4.67
CA VAL A 113 -4.78 -14.63 -4.39
C VAL A 113 -5.26 -14.70 -2.95
N LEU A 114 -6.55 -14.93 -2.77
CA LEU A 114 -7.17 -15.10 -1.46
C LEU A 114 -7.68 -16.52 -1.24
N LYS A 115 -7.72 -16.95 0.02
CA LYS A 115 -8.37 -18.20 0.45
C LYS A 115 -9.32 -17.92 1.59
N LYS A 116 -10.37 -18.74 1.69
CA LYS A 116 -11.29 -18.71 2.83
C LYS A 116 -10.78 -19.63 3.94
N VAL A 117 -10.29 -19.06 5.04
CA VAL A 117 -9.78 -19.79 6.20
C VAL A 117 -10.64 -19.46 7.41
N GLY A 118 -11.26 -20.48 8.03
CA GLY A 118 -12.11 -20.26 9.21
C GLY A 118 -13.32 -19.35 8.95
N GLY A 119 -13.78 -19.26 7.70
CA GLY A 119 -14.89 -18.40 7.29
C GLY A 119 -14.49 -16.99 6.86
N ALA A 120 -13.23 -16.58 7.04
CA ALA A 120 -12.72 -15.27 6.63
C ALA A 120 -11.82 -15.37 5.39
N LEU A 121 -11.86 -14.36 4.52
CA LEU A 121 -10.91 -14.24 3.41
C LEU A 121 -9.53 -13.83 3.95
N THR A 122 -8.48 -14.43 3.42
CA THR A 122 -7.10 -14.12 3.77
C THR A 122 -6.27 -14.11 2.49
N VAL A 123 -5.51 -13.04 2.29
CA VAL A 123 -4.55 -12.95 1.18
C VAL A 123 -3.41 -13.94 1.44
N THR A 124 -3.08 -14.73 0.43
CA THR A 124 -2.01 -15.73 0.48
C THR A 124 -0.84 -15.35 -0.40
N GLU A 125 -1.11 -14.72 -1.55
CA GLU A 125 -0.11 -14.27 -2.50
C GLU A 125 -0.62 -12.98 -3.15
N PHE A 126 0.30 -12.11 -3.54
CA PHE A 126 -0.03 -10.92 -4.31
C PHE A 126 1.17 -10.49 -5.15
N LYS A 127 0.90 -9.77 -6.23
CA LYS A 127 1.88 -9.12 -7.07
C LYS A 127 1.27 -7.84 -7.60
N CYS A 128 1.95 -6.72 -7.38
CA CYS A 128 1.51 -5.42 -7.87
C CYS A 128 2.57 -4.79 -8.77
N LYS A 129 2.11 -4.05 -9.78
CA LYS A 129 2.91 -3.17 -10.62
C LYS A 129 2.35 -1.76 -10.48
N THR A 130 3.22 -0.79 -10.23
CA THR A 130 2.83 0.62 -10.16
C THR A 130 3.30 1.39 -11.38
N GLU A 131 2.51 2.34 -11.84
CA GLU A 131 2.87 3.25 -12.92
C GLU A 131 2.36 4.67 -12.68
N GLU A 132 3.13 5.64 -13.19
CA GLU A 132 2.73 7.04 -13.16
C GLU A 132 1.59 7.27 -14.17
N SER A 133 0.54 7.95 -13.71
CA SER A 133 -0.62 8.34 -14.49
C SER A 133 -0.75 9.85 -14.44
N THR A 134 -0.39 10.49 -15.57
CA THR A 134 -0.39 11.94 -15.71
C THR A 134 -1.49 12.41 -16.64
N GLU A 135 -1.93 13.65 -16.49
CA GLU A 135 -2.86 14.27 -17.44
C GLU A 135 -2.19 14.43 -18.81
N ASP A 136 -2.81 13.92 -19.87
CA ASP A 136 -2.25 13.92 -21.25
C ASP A 136 -1.87 15.33 -21.74
N PHE A 137 -2.63 16.35 -21.34
CA PHE A 137 -2.43 17.74 -21.74
C PHE A 137 -2.51 18.69 -20.55
N CYS A 138 -1.41 18.78 -19.78
CA CYS A 138 -1.26 19.83 -18.78
C CYS A 138 0.03 20.63 -18.93
N LEU A 139 -0.04 21.76 -19.62
CA LEU A 139 1.06 22.73 -19.70
C LEU A 139 1.25 23.39 -18.33
N GLY A 140 2.40 23.12 -17.71
CA GLY A 140 2.79 23.72 -16.43
C GLY A 140 2.31 22.93 -15.21
N CYS A 141 1.80 21.70 -15.34
CA CYS A 141 1.64 20.83 -14.19
C CYS A 141 3.00 20.45 -13.56
N PRO A 142 3.03 20.14 -12.26
CA PRO A 142 4.21 19.53 -11.66
C PRO A 142 4.56 18.21 -12.36
N THR A 143 5.85 17.93 -12.50
CA THR A 143 6.38 16.65 -12.99
C THR A 143 7.17 15.97 -11.88
N LEU A 144 7.01 14.65 -11.74
CA LEU A 144 7.79 13.89 -10.76
C LEU A 144 9.28 13.95 -11.07
N LEU A 145 10.06 14.04 -10.01
CA LEU A 145 11.51 13.96 -10.06
C LEU A 145 11.95 12.63 -9.44
N PRO A 146 13.04 12.04 -9.94
CA PRO A 146 13.70 10.93 -9.26
C PRO A 146 14.02 11.30 -7.81
N LEU A 147 13.89 10.33 -6.89
CA LEU A 147 14.18 10.58 -5.46
C LEU A 147 15.66 10.90 -5.18
N ASN A 148 16.55 10.73 -6.17
CA ASN A 148 17.96 11.10 -6.10
C ASN A 148 18.29 12.42 -6.82
N ASP A 149 17.29 13.22 -7.20
CA ASP A 149 17.52 14.57 -7.75
C ASP A 149 18.15 15.48 -6.68
N THR A 150 19.38 15.92 -6.93
CA THR A 150 20.16 16.65 -5.93
C THR A 150 19.56 18.00 -5.57
N ARG A 151 18.96 18.72 -6.53
CA ARG A 151 18.41 20.05 -6.28
C ARG A 151 17.11 19.97 -5.48
N ALA A 152 16.29 18.96 -5.77
CA ALA A 152 15.09 18.70 -5.01
C ALA A 152 15.41 18.20 -3.59
N LEU A 153 16.46 17.39 -3.41
CA LEU A 153 16.95 17.00 -2.08
C LEU A 153 17.48 18.20 -1.28
N ASP A 154 18.24 19.10 -1.90
CA ASP A 154 18.67 20.35 -1.26
C ASP A 154 17.47 21.18 -0.80
N PHE A 155 16.40 21.22 -1.61
CA PHE A 155 15.14 21.87 -1.26
C PHE A 155 14.44 21.19 -0.07
N VAL A 156 14.39 19.87 -0.03
CA VAL A 156 13.84 19.10 1.12
C VAL A 156 14.59 19.47 2.39
N HIS A 157 15.93 19.41 2.38
CA HIS A 157 16.75 19.76 3.54
C HIS A 157 16.58 21.22 3.98
N ALA A 158 16.53 22.16 3.03
CA ALA A 158 16.28 23.57 3.34
C ALA A 158 14.90 23.77 3.98
N SER A 159 13.87 23.07 3.49
CA SER A 159 12.52 23.15 4.04
C SER A 159 12.41 22.55 5.45
N LEU A 160 13.10 21.44 5.73
CA LEU A 160 13.17 20.87 7.07
C LEU A 160 13.89 21.82 8.03
N ALA A 161 14.99 22.45 7.60
CA ALA A 161 15.69 23.43 8.42
C ALA A 161 14.79 24.61 8.81
N THR A 162 13.98 25.11 7.85
CA THR A 162 12.97 26.14 8.12
C THR A 162 11.92 25.66 9.13
N PHE A 163 11.44 24.42 9.02
CA PHE A 163 10.47 23.86 9.96
C PHE A 163 11.07 23.74 11.38
N ASN A 164 12.25 23.15 11.51
CA ASN A 164 12.95 22.99 12.79
C ASN A 164 13.29 24.33 13.47
N ASN A 165 13.53 25.40 12.71
CA ASN A 165 13.76 26.73 13.29
C ASN A 165 12.48 27.34 13.90
N ASN A 166 11.31 26.84 13.53
CA ASN A 166 10.01 27.28 14.06
C ASN A 166 9.47 26.35 15.15
N THR A 167 10.08 25.18 15.38
CA THR A 167 9.71 24.28 16.47
C THR A 167 10.50 24.62 17.74
N VAL A 168 9.87 24.43 18.90
CA VAL A 168 10.49 24.73 20.20
C VAL A 168 10.71 23.40 20.93
N ASN A 169 11.93 23.18 21.42
CA ASN A 169 12.35 22.01 22.22
C ASN A 169 12.32 20.63 21.52
N VAL A 170 11.94 20.55 20.25
CA VAL A 170 11.94 19.30 19.48
C VAL A 170 12.65 19.55 18.16
N THR A 171 13.50 18.60 17.77
CA THR A 171 14.18 18.61 16.48
C THR A 171 13.79 17.38 15.70
N TYR A 172 13.58 17.55 14.40
CA TYR A 172 13.20 16.48 13.50
C TYR A 172 14.29 16.19 12.49
N THR A 173 14.37 14.94 12.04
CA THR A 173 15.15 14.53 10.88
C THR A 173 14.26 13.85 9.85
N ILE A 174 14.72 13.81 8.60
CA ILE A 174 14.00 13.11 7.53
C ILE A 174 14.12 11.61 7.77
N LEU A 175 12.96 10.94 7.85
CA LEU A 175 12.87 9.49 7.85
C LEU A 175 12.82 8.95 6.42
N GLU A 176 12.01 9.59 5.58
CA GLU A 176 11.78 9.17 4.19
C GLU A 176 11.44 10.39 3.33
N VAL A 177 12.01 10.48 2.13
CA VAL A 177 11.52 11.40 1.09
C VAL A 177 10.53 10.63 0.24
N GLY A 178 9.24 10.93 0.37
CA GLY A 178 8.19 10.20 -0.31
C GLY A 178 8.03 10.66 -1.76
N ARG A 179 7.98 11.98 -1.99
CA ARG A 179 7.79 12.55 -3.33
C ARG A 179 8.57 13.84 -3.51
N MET A 180 9.08 14.02 -4.72
CA MET A 180 9.64 15.28 -5.19
C MET A 180 9.12 15.58 -6.59
N SER A 181 8.80 16.83 -6.85
CA SER A 181 8.32 17.29 -8.15
C SER A 181 8.83 18.69 -8.45
N THR A 182 8.89 19.04 -9.73
CA THR A 182 9.21 20.40 -10.19
C THR A 182 8.07 20.96 -11.02
N GLN A 183 7.85 22.26 -10.91
CA GLN A 183 6.89 23.00 -11.71
C GLN A 183 7.54 24.27 -12.23
N ILE A 184 7.39 24.56 -13.53
CA ILE A 184 7.89 25.82 -14.11
C ILE A 184 6.86 26.91 -13.90
N VAL A 185 7.26 27.99 -13.21
CA VAL A 185 6.44 29.19 -12.99
C VAL A 185 7.20 30.43 -13.45
N SER A 186 6.56 31.59 -13.40
CA SER A 186 7.24 32.88 -13.63
C SER A 186 8.35 33.05 -12.59
N GLY A 187 9.62 33.07 -13.04
CA GLY A 187 10.80 33.16 -12.17
C GLY A 187 11.66 31.89 -12.09
N GLY A 188 11.24 30.78 -12.70
CA GLY A 188 12.04 29.55 -12.79
C GLY A 188 11.34 28.31 -12.22
N PRO A 189 12.08 27.20 -12.02
CA PRO A 189 11.53 25.99 -11.42
C PRO A 189 11.28 26.20 -9.92
N VAL A 190 10.07 25.86 -9.48
CA VAL A 190 9.76 25.65 -8.06
C VAL A 190 9.67 24.16 -7.79
N TYR A 191 10.04 23.77 -6.58
CA TYR A 191 9.98 22.39 -6.13
C TYR A 191 8.74 22.19 -5.25
N LEU A 192 8.18 21.00 -5.34
CA LEU A 192 7.19 20.47 -4.43
C LEU A 192 7.79 19.21 -3.81
N ALA A 193 7.68 19.07 -2.51
CA ALA A 193 8.19 17.89 -1.82
C ALA A 193 7.24 17.43 -0.73
N GLU A 194 7.16 16.11 -0.58
CA GLU A 194 6.48 15.44 0.51
C GLU A 194 7.49 14.48 1.16
N TYR A 195 7.71 14.64 2.46
CA TYR A 195 8.68 13.82 3.19
C TYR A 195 8.21 13.57 4.62
N VAL A 196 8.56 12.40 5.12
CA VAL A 196 8.26 11.97 6.48
C VAL A 196 9.39 12.41 7.39
N VAL A 197 9.01 12.94 8.55
CA VAL A 197 9.92 13.32 9.61
C VAL A 197 9.70 12.46 10.84
N VAL A 198 10.76 12.31 11.61
CA VAL A 198 10.77 11.68 12.93
C VAL A 198 11.57 12.53 13.89
N GLU A 199 11.14 12.56 15.15
CA GLU A 199 11.89 13.20 16.23
C GLU A 199 13.33 12.64 16.28
N ALA A 200 14.30 13.52 16.51
CA ALA A 200 15.71 13.18 16.44
C ALA A 200 16.54 13.89 17.50
N ASN A 201 17.59 13.21 17.96
CA ASN A 201 18.66 13.82 18.73
C ASN A 201 19.74 14.33 17.78
N CYS A 202 19.99 15.63 17.82
CA CYS A 202 21.01 16.26 17.00
C CYS A 202 22.20 16.71 17.86
N THR A 203 23.41 16.31 17.47
CA THR A 203 24.66 16.71 18.11
C THR A 203 25.65 17.13 17.03
N ASP A 204 26.20 18.34 17.13
CA ASP A 204 27.16 18.89 16.17
C ASP A 204 26.74 18.79 14.69
N GLY A 205 25.43 18.97 14.42
CA GLY A 205 24.84 18.93 13.08
C GLY A 205 24.50 17.54 12.55
N ALA A 206 24.90 16.46 13.24
CA ALA A 206 24.44 15.11 12.95
C ALA A 206 23.17 14.80 13.73
N CYS A 207 22.10 14.41 13.05
CA CYS A 207 20.82 14.04 13.66
C CYS A 207 20.56 12.54 13.52
N VAL A 208 20.21 11.90 14.62
CA VAL A 208 19.85 10.48 14.66
C VAL A 208 18.36 10.35 15.04
N PRO A 209 17.54 9.66 14.24
CA PRO A 209 16.16 9.34 14.59
C PRO A 209 16.06 8.73 15.99
N LEU A 210 15.11 9.18 16.79
CA LEU A 210 14.79 8.52 18.05
C LEU A 210 14.20 7.13 17.77
N ASN A 211 14.82 6.11 18.36
CA ASN A 211 14.31 4.74 18.30
C ASN A 211 13.43 4.46 19.53
N ASP A 212 12.41 5.30 19.71
CA ASP A 212 11.43 5.20 20.80
C ASP A 212 10.03 4.95 20.21
N PRO A 213 9.25 3.98 20.71
CA PRO A 213 7.84 3.81 20.34
C PRO A 213 6.97 5.07 20.47
N ILE A 214 7.38 6.04 21.29
CA ILE A 214 6.69 7.33 21.45
C ILE A 214 7.31 8.47 20.63
N ALA A 215 8.35 8.22 19.82
CA ALA A 215 8.94 9.23 18.96
C ALA A 215 7.90 9.80 18.00
N GLU A 216 7.78 11.13 17.94
CA GLU A 216 6.79 11.77 17.10
C GLU A 216 7.17 11.64 15.63
N HIS A 217 6.21 11.18 14.82
CA HIS A 217 6.35 11.08 13.36
C HIS A 217 5.38 12.06 12.71
N GLY A 218 5.72 12.56 11.53
CA GLY A 218 4.83 13.41 10.77
C GLY A 218 5.14 13.41 9.30
N ILE A 219 4.25 14.00 8.50
CA ILE A 219 4.48 14.26 7.08
C ILE A 219 4.55 15.76 6.84
N CYS A 220 5.62 16.19 6.19
CA CYS A 220 5.86 17.56 5.77
C CYS A 220 5.58 17.71 4.27
N THR A 221 4.93 18.81 3.92
CA THR A 221 4.72 19.26 2.56
C THR A 221 5.41 20.60 2.37
N ALA A 222 6.23 20.72 1.33
CA ALA A 222 6.98 21.94 1.03
C ALA A 222 6.77 22.36 -0.42
N LYS A 223 6.73 23.68 -0.65
CA LYS A 223 6.59 24.26 -1.99
C LYS A 223 7.35 25.58 -2.13
N GLY A 224 8.05 25.76 -3.24
CA GLY A 224 8.66 27.04 -3.60
C GLY A 224 10.08 26.91 -4.16
N PHE A 225 10.85 27.98 -4.04
CA PHE A 225 12.28 28.00 -4.35
C PHE A 225 13.09 27.59 -3.11
N THR A 226 14.29 27.06 -3.29
CA THR A 226 15.18 26.70 -2.16
C THR A 226 15.38 27.86 -1.18
N ALA A 227 15.56 29.09 -1.68
CA ALA A 227 15.74 30.28 -0.85
C ALA A 227 14.42 30.90 -0.33
N ALA A 228 13.27 30.54 -0.89
CA ALA A 228 11.97 31.12 -0.57
C ALA A 228 10.85 30.09 -0.76
N HIS A 229 10.43 29.46 0.34
CA HIS A 229 9.48 28.35 0.33
C HIS A 229 8.53 28.38 1.53
N SER A 230 7.40 27.69 1.37
CA SER A 230 6.51 27.32 2.48
C SER A 230 6.73 25.87 2.85
N VAL A 231 6.68 25.56 4.15
CA VAL A 231 6.69 24.20 4.68
C VAL A 231 5.56 24.06 5.71
N ASN A 232 4.82 22.95 5.64
CA ASN A 232 3.78 22.60 6.61
C ASN A 232 3.91 21.11 6.95
N CYS A 233 3.99 20.80 8.24
CA CYS A 233 4.09 19.43 8.73
C CYS A 233 2.87 19.06 9.57
N LYS A 234 2.21 17.96 9.19
CA LYS A 234 1.16 17.31 9.96
C LYS A 234 1.79 16.20 10.78
N MET A 235 1.86 16.40 12.10
CA MET A 235 2.32 15.36 13.00
C MET A 235 1.23 14.31 13.22
N PHE A 236 1.63 13.04 13.25
CA PHE A 236 0.74 11.92 13.49
C PHE A 236 0.50 11.74 14.99
N PRO A 237 -0.75 11.49 15.42
CA PRO A 237 -1.00 11.20 16.82
C PRO A 237 -0.28 9.90 17.22
N ILE A 238 0.40 9.93 18.37
CA ILE A 238 1.01 8.73 18.95
C ILE A 238 -0.12 7.78 19.32
N LEU A 239 -0.35 6.78 18.48
CA LEU A 239 -1.23 5.65 18.80
C LEU A 239 -0.48 4.76 19.79
N VAL A 240 -0.54 5.11 21.07
CA VAL A 240 -0.16 4.18 22.13
C VAL A 240 -1.07 2.96 21.97
N LYS A 241 -0.54 1.89 21.37
CA LYS A 241 -1.13 0.57 21.49
C LYS A 241 -1.07 0.26 22.97
N ILE A 242 -2.16 0.52 23.70
CA ILE A 242 -2.35 -0.04 25.03
C ILE A 242 -2.27 -1.53 24.82
N LEU A 243 -1.10 -2.12 25.10
CA LEU A 243 -0.96 -3.54 25.28
C LEU A 243 -1.83 -3.85 26.49
N CYS A 244 -3.08 -4.27 26.25
CA CYS A 244 -3.84 -4.98 27.25
C CYS A 244 -3.05 -6.25 27.55
N PHE A 245 -2.15 -6.17 28.54
CA PHE A 245 -1.60 -7.36 29.18
C PHE A 245 -2.79 -8.10 29.77
N THR A 246 -3.19 -9.20 29.14
CA THR A 246 -4.02 -10.19 29.79
C THR A 246 -3.21 -10.75 30.96
N SER A 247 -3.58 -10.36 32.18
CA SER A 247 -2.97 -10.89 33.40
C SER A 247 -3.14 -12.42 33.43
N PRO A 248 -2.08 -13.19 33.68
CA PRO A 248 -2.19 -14.64 33.75
C PRO A 248 -2.89 -15.05 35.06
N ASN A 249 -4.04 -15.69 34.92
CA ASN A 249 -4.65 -16.67 35.84
C ASN A 249 -4.30 -16.55 37.34
N HIS A 250 -5.21 -15.95 38.11
CA HIS A 250 -5.31 -16.25 39.54
C HIS A 250 -6.14 -17.53 39.71
N HIS A 251 -5.50 -18.70 39.61
CA HIS A 251 -6.00 -19.89 40.28
C HIS A 251 -5.71 -19.74 41.78
N GLN A 252 -6.74 -19.49 42.58
CA GLN A 252 -6.66 -19.69 44.02
C GLN A 252 -7.52 -20.91 44.37
N LYS A 253 -6.82 -21.99 44.71
CA LYS A 253 -7.31 -23.15 45.44
C LYS A 253 -7.95 -22.68 46.74
N LEU A 254 -9.19 -23.09 46.98
CA LEU A 254 -9.70 -23.70 48.22
C LEU A 254 -11.04 -24.37 47.92
#